data_AF-A0A6M2DTR0-F1
#
_entry.id   AF-A0A6M2DTR0-F1
#
_cell.length_a   1.000
_cell.length_b   1.000
_cell.length_c   1.000
_cell.angle_alpha   90.00
_cell.angle_beta   90.00
_cell.angle_gamma   90.00
#
_symmetry.space_group_name_H-M   'P 1'
#
loop_
_entity.id
_entity.type
_entity.pdbx_description
1 polymer ?
#
loop_
_entity_poly.entity_id
_entity_poly.type
_entity_poly.pdbx_seq_one_letter_code
_entity_poly.pdbx_strand_id
1 'polypeptide(L)'
;MNPSEFHDFTNKGKFTVRRSKKYWCEIWSDQTIEQTLIKSMKFRGGITDNVLSKWILPMIVMQNVCDEIENFCDIHYETSEQHVDTQSSRIDRDRNDSIKLQEWLSQHPPPLADTDTVKTLSSGIIGGPDVNCHLAPEIRMEMVTKMVSYGNFKNMTFKRKHKVVTPASVVNNFKAGTLKVTAIDPLTFVQRLCLSKQSDEDATTPICVTSKFKLG
;
A
#
# COMPACT_ATOMS: atom_id res chain seq x y z
N MET A 1 -25.33 -7.22 3.62
CA MET A 1 -26.55 -6.49 4.04
C MET A 1 -27.45 -7.52 4.69
N ASN A 2 -28.26 -7.18 5.70
CA ASN A 2 -29.15 -8.18 6.28
C ASN A 2 -30.25 -8.56 5.26
N PRO A 3 -30.72 -9.82 5.19
CA PRO A 3 -31.73 -10.22 4.21
C PRO A 3 -33.02 -9.39 4.25
N SER A 4 -33.43 -8.93 5.44
CA SER A 4 -34.58 -8.04 5.61
C SER A 4 -34.36 -6.65 5.04
N GLU A 5 -33.13 -6.11 5.16
CA GLU A 5 -32.75 -4.80 4.60
C GLU A 5 -32.72 -4.87 3.06
N PHE A 6 -32.18 -5.96 2.52
CA PHE A 6 -32.13 -6.20 1.08
C PHE A 6 -33.55 -6.32 0.48
N HIS A 7 -34.42 -7.11 1.11
CA HIS A 7 -35.82 -7.22 0.70
C HIS A 7 -36.56 -5.89 0.75
N ASP A 8 -36.35 -5.08 1.79
CA ASP A 8 -36.98 -3.76 1.93
C ASP A 8 -36.48 -2.76 0.86
N PHE A 9 -35.22 -2.87 0.44
CA PHE A 9 -34.68 -2.10 -0.68
C PHE A 9 -35.27 -2.55 -2.02
N THR A 10 -35.20 -3.83 -2.36
CA THR A 10 -35.58 -4.34 -3.69
C THR A 10 -37.08 -4.42 -3.92
N ASN A 11 -37.85 -4.86 -2.91
CA ASN A 11 -39.26 -5.19 -3.09
C ASN A 11 -40.20 -4.09 -2.57
N LYS A 12 -39.71 -3.19 -1.72
CA LYS A 12 -40.50 -2.09 -1.14
C LYS A 12 -40.00 -0.71 -1.52
N GLY A 13 -38.90 -0.60 -2.29
CA GLY A 13 -38.35 0.66 -2.76
C GLY A 13 -37.90 1.61 -1.63
N LYS A 14 -37.52 1.07 -0.47
CA LYS A 14 -37.08 1.90 0.66
C LYS A 14 -35.63 2.34 0.47
N PHE A 15 -35.42 3.65 0.39
CA PHE A 15 -34.07 4.23 0.26
C PHE A 15 -33.37 4.48 1.59
N THR A 16 -34.08 4.36 2.72
CA THR A 16 -33.51 4.50 4.06
C THR A 16 -33.64 3.21 4.86
N VAL A 17 -32.57 2.87 5.59
CA VAL A 17 -32.45 1.65 6.40
C VAL A 17 -32.15 2.04 7.84
N ARG A 18 -32.98 1.55 8.76
CA ARG A 18 -32.82 1.79 10.20
C ARG A 18 -32.07 0.63 10.85
N ARG A 19 -30.80 0.85 11.21
CA ARG A 19 -29.94 -0.17 11.85
C ARG A 19 -30.00 -0.19 13.38
N SER A 20 -30.59 0.83 14.01
CA SER A 20 -30.77 0.88 15.46
C SER A 20 -32.12 1.46 15.84
N LYS A 21 -32.63 1.08 17.03
CA LYS A 21 -33.92 1.56 17.56
C LYS A 21 -33.87 3.00 18.11
N LYS A 22 -32.75 3.72 17.95
CA LYS A 22 -32.65 5.14 18.36
C LYS A 22 -33.40 6.05 17.38
N TYR A 23 -33.82 7.23 17.84
CA TYR A 23 -34.40 8.25 16.98
C TYR A 23 -33.37 8.79 15.99
N TRP A 24 -33.80 9.19 14.79
CA TRP A 24 -32.94 9.77 13.74
C TRP A 24 -31.73 8.90 13.35
N CYS A 25 -31.94 7.58 13.26
CA CYS A 25 -30.88 6.60 12.95
C CYS A 25 -31.13 5.87 11.62
N GLU A 26 -31.77 6.55 10.69
CA GLU A 26 -31.94 6.09 9.31
C GLU A 26 -30.71 6.49 8.50
N ILE A 27 -30.16 5.52 7.78
CA ILE A 27 -29.02 5.70 6.90
C ILE A 27 -29.50 5.38 5.49
N TRP A 28 -29.01 6.10 4.49
CA TRP A 28 -29.31 5.78 3.12
C TRP A 28 -28.84 4.35 2.74
N SER A 29 -29.59 3.74 1.84
CA SER A 29 -29.42 2.35 1.41
C SER A 29 -28.08 2.13 0.70
N ASP A 30 -27.61 3.10 -0.07
CA ASP A 30 -26.26 3.15 -0.67
C ASP A 30 -25.16 3.05 0.39
N GLN A 31 -25.18 3.91 1.40
CA GLN A 31 -24.21 3.95 2.49
C GLN A 31 -24.31 2.72 3.39
N THR A 32 -25.49 2.09 3.44
CA THR A 32 -25.71 0.79 4.09
C THR A 32 -25.03 -0.33 3.31
N ILE A 33 -25.14 -0.35 1.98
CA ILE A 33 -24.48 -1.32 1.09
C ILE A 33 -22.97 -1.17 1.20
N GLU A 34 -22.44 0.04 1.03
CA GLU A 34 -21.01 0.35 1.13
C GLU A 34 -20.43 -0.07 2.48
N GLN A 35 -21.04 0.36 3.59
CA GLN A 35 -20.55 -0.01 4.91
C GLN A 35 -20.63 -1.51 5.16
N THR A 36 -21.64 -2.20 4.63
CA THR A 36 -21.70 -3.66 4.80
C THR A 36 -20.61 -4.35 4.01
N LEU A 37 -20.38 -3.90 2.78
CA LEU A 37 -19.34 -4.38 1.92
C LEU A 37 -17.98 -4.18 2.62
N ILE A 38 -17.66 -2.96 3.03
CA ILE A 38 -16.43 -2.59 3.75
C ILE A 38 -16.28 -3.38 5.07
N LYS A 39 -17.35 -3.59 5.85
CA LYS A 39 -17.29 -4.38 7.09
C LYS A 39 -17.06 -5.86 6.83
N SER A 40 -17.70 -6.44 5.81
CA SER A 40 -17.45 -7.82 5.40
C SER A 40 -15.98 -8.04 4.98
N MET A 41 -15.35 -6.97 4.47
CA MET A 41 -13.94 -6.96 4.06
C MET A 41 -12.96 -6.83 5.23
N LYS A 42 -13.35 -6.25 6.37
CA LYS A 42 -12.50 -6.10 7.57
C LYS A 42 -12.48 -7.32 8.50
N PHE A 43 -13.36 -8.32 8.30
CA PHE A 43 -13.66 -9.33 9.32
C PHE A 43 -12.69 -10.54 9.40
N ARG A 44 -11.64 -10.65 8.58
CA ARG A 44 -10.66 -11.75 8.75
C ARG A 44 -9.21 -11.27 8.71
N GLY A 45 -8.68 -10.89 9.86
CA GLY A 45 -7.24 -10.95 10.15
C GLY A 45 -6.35 -9.97 9.39
N GLY A 46 -6.88 -8.83 8.95
CA GLY A 46 -6.15 -7.87 8.12
C GLY A 46 -6.23 -8.20 6.63
N ILE A 47 -5.86 -7.23 5.80
CA ILE A 47 -5.80 -7.40 4.35
C ILE A 47 -4.64 -8.36 4.06
N THR A 48 -4.96 -9.63 3.80
CA THR A 48 -4.00 -10.60 3.24
C THR A 48 -3.89 -10.38 1.73
N ASP A 49 -2.75 -10.70 1.12
CA ASP A 49 -2.49 -10.49 -0.32
C ASP A 49 -3.55 -11.12 -1.23
N ASN A 50 -4.17 -12.23 -0.80
CA ASN A 50 -5.23 -12.91 -1.53
C ASN A 50 -6.61 -12.21 -1.42
N VAL A 51 -6.83 -11.45 -0.34
CA VAL A 51 -8.02 -10.59 -0.20
C VAL A 51 -7.82 -9.27 -0.96
N LEU A 52 -6.59 -8.74 -0.97
CA LEU A 52 -6.23 -7.53 -1.71
C LEU A 52 -6.36 -7.70 -3.23
N SER A 53 -5.91 -8.82 -3.79
CA SER A 53 -6.03 -9.12 -5.22
C SER A 53 -7.48 -9.31 -5.68
N LYS A 54 -8.32 -9.94 -4.84
CA LYS A 54 -9.79 -9.97 -5.01
C LYS A 54 -10.44 -8.58 -4.92
N TRP A 55 -9.72 -7.57 -4.47
CA TRP A 55 -10.19 -6.20 -4.31
C TRP A 55 -9.80 -5.34 -5.52
N ILE A 56 -8.51 -5.36 -5.88
CA ILE A 56 -7.94 -4.54 -6.94
C ILE A 56 -8.52 -4.92 -8.30
N LEU A 57 -8.64 -6.22 -8.58
CA LEU A 57 -9.07 -6.67 -9.91
C LEU A 57 -10.54 -6.37 -10.19
N PRO A 58 -11.49 -6.64 -9.27
CA PRO A 58 -12.88 -6.23 -9.48
C PRO A 58 -13.07 -4.71 -9.48
N MET A 59 -12.27 -3.93 -8.75
CA MET A 59 -12.34 -2.46 -8.86
C MET A 59 -11.96 -1.96 -10.26
N ILE A 60 -10.90 -2.52 -10.86
CA ILE A 60 -10.51 -2.16 -12.24
C ILE A 60 -11.62 -2.53 -13.23
N VAL A 61 -12.24 -3.70 -13.07
CA VAL A 61 -13.36 -4.12 -13.93
C VAL A 61 -14.61 -3.26 -13.68
N MET A 62 -14.89 -2.91 -12.42
CA MET A 62 -16.03 -2.07 -12.06
C MET A 62 -15.87 -0.64 -12.59
N GLN A 63 -14.64 -0.11 -12.63
CA GLN A 63 -14.37 1.20 -13.24
C GLN A 63 -14.85 1.22 -14.70
N ASN A 64 -14.49 0.22 -15.49
CA ASN A 64 -14.94 0.13 -16.89
C ASN A 64 -16.48 0.03 -16.97
N VAL A 65 -17.13 -0.67 -16.04
CA VAL A 65 -18.61 -0.74 -15.99
C VAL A 65 -19.22 0.61 -15.65
N CYS A 66 -18.63 1.35 -14.70
CA CYS A 66 -19.05 2.71 -14.38
C CYS A 66 -18.88 3.63 -15.60
N ASP A 67 -17.73 3.58 -16.28
CA ASP A 67 -17.45 4.39 -17.46
C ASP A 67 -18.47 4.12 -18.59
N GLU A 68 -18.83 2.85 -18.83
CA GLU A 68 -19.87 2.49 -19.82
C GLU A 68 -21.28 2.93 -19.40
N ILE A 69 -21.61 2.89 -18.10
CA ILE A 69 -22.89 3.40 -17.59
C ILE A 69 -22.95 4.92 -17.72
N GLU A 70 -21.86 5.62 -17.44
CA GLU A 70 -21.73 7.07 -17.61
C GLU A 70 -21.94 7.45 -19.07
N ASN A 71 -21.27 6.76 -20.00
CA ASN A 71 -21.46 6.95 -21.43
C ASN A 71 -22.88 6.62 -21.89
N PHE A 72 -23.50 5.55 -21.37
CA PHE A 72 -24.88 5.18 -21.70
C PHE A 72 -25.90 6.21 -21.23
N CYS A 73 -25.67 6.77 -20.04
CA CYS A 73 -26.56 7.77 -19.45
C CYS A 73 -26.28 9.20 -19.95
N ASP A 74 -25.22 9.42 -20.75
CA ASP A 74 -24.70 10.75 -21.11
C ASP A 74 -24.43 11.62 -19.87
N ILE A 75 -24.07 10.97 -18.77
CA ILE A 75 -23.71 11.59 -17.50
C ILE A 75 -22.24 11.26 -17.30
N HIS A 76 -21.38 12.18 -17.68
CA HIS A 76 -19.97 12.06 -17.39
C HIS A 76 -19.71 12.41 -15.94
N TYR A 77 -18.89 11.60 -15.26
CA TYR A 77 -18.31 11.96 -13.99
C TYR A 77 -17.31 13.11 -14.21
N GLU A 78 -17.82 14.34 -14.34
CA GLU A 78 -17.00 15.53 -14.26
C GLU A 78 -16.59 15.70 -12.80
N THR A 79 -15.40 15.16 -12.52
CA THR A 79 -14.54 15.38 -11.36
C THR A 79 -15.21 16.20 -10.25
N SER A 80 -15.91 15.49 -9.37
CA SER A 80 -16.21 15.98 -8.03
C SER A 80 -14.91 16.48 -7.38
N GLU A 81 -14.99 17.53 -6.57
CA GLU A 81 -13.90 18.04 -5.71
C GLU A 81 -13.29 16.92 -4.82
N GLN A 82 -13.98 15.78 -4.70
CA GLN A 82 -13.51 14.60 -3.97
C GLN A 82 -12.45 13.76 -4.73
N HIS A 83 -12.25 13.98 -6.03
CA HIS A 83 -11.33 13.20 -6.88
C HIS A 83 -10.46 14.09 -7.78
N VAL A 84 -9.88 15.14 -7.21
CA VAL A 84 -9.02 16.10 -7.93
C VAL A 84 -7.84 15.42 -8.62
N ASP A 85 -7.28 14.36 -8.04
CA ASP A 85 -6.08 13.69 -8.57
C ASP A 85 -6.34 12.89 -9.85
N THR A 86 -7.58 12.48 -10.12
CA THR A 86 -7.95 11.78 -11.36
C THR A 86 -8.34 12.73 -12.49
N GLN A 87 -8.26 14.05 -12.25
CA GLN A 87 -8.56 15.05 -13.26
C GLN A 87 -7.53 15.01 -14.38
N SER A 88 -8.00 15.10 -15.64
CA SER A 88 -7.15 15.13 -16.84
C SER A 88 -6.02 16.16 -16.73
N SER A 89 -6.30 17.36 -16.21
CA SER A 89 -5.30 18.41 -15.99
C SER A 89 -4.17 18.01 -15.04
N ARG A 90 -4.47 17.25 -13.97
CA ARG A 90 -3.48 16.74 -13.00
C ARG A 90 -2.67 15.62 -13.62
N ILE A 91 -3.33 14.69 -14.31
CA ILE A 91 -2.69 13.58 -15.03
C ILE A 91 -1.72 14.11 -16.10
N ASP A 92 -2.16 15.08 -16.91
CA ASP A 92 -1.35 15.67 -17.97
C ASP A 92 -0.16 16.44 -17.42
N ARG A 93 -0.36 17.17 -16.31
CA ARG A 93 0.73 17.88 -15.63
C ARG A 93 1.76 16.91 -15.05
N ASP A 94 1.32 15.87 -14.34
CA ASP A 94 2.23 14.88 -13.75
C ASP A 94 3.00 14.11 -14.85
N ARG A 95 2.35 13.84 -15.98
CA ARG A 95 3.00 13.29 -17.18
C ARG A 95 4.05 14.25 -17.74
N ASN A 96 3.71 15.52 -17.92
CA ASN A 96 4.63 16.53 -18.42
C ASN A 96 5.83 16.76 -17.48
N ASP A 97 5.60 16.76 -16.18
CA ASP A 97 6.66 16.92 -15.17
C ASP A 97 7.57 15.69 -15.13
N SER A 98 7.01 14.48 -15.30
CA SER A 98 7.79 13.24 -15.44
C SER A 98 8.70 13.28 -16.68
N ILE A 99 8.19 13.77 -17.82
CA ILE A 99 8.96 13.93 -19.06
C ILE A 99 10.10 14.94 -18.84
N LYS A 100 9.81 16.11 -18.27
CA LYS A 100 10.83 17.14 -17.98
C LYS A 100 11.92 16.60 -17.05
N LEU A 101 11.56 15.84 -16.02
CA LEU A 101 12.53 15.23 -15.12
C LEU A 101 13.42 14.22 -15.86
N GLN A 102 12.84 13.40 -16.74
CA GLN A 102 13.58 12.45 -17.55
C GLN A 102 14.54 13.16 -18.52
N GLU A 103 14.08 14.21 -19.20
CA GLU A 103 14.92 15.04 -20.07
C GLU A 103 16.07 15.68 -19.30
N TRP A 104 15.78 16.24 -18.12
CA TRP A 104 16.79 16.85 -17.27
C TRP A 104 17.85 15.85 -16.83
N LEU A 105 17.45 14.65 -16.38
CA LEU A 105 18.37 13.56 -16.01
C LEU A 105 19.19 13.05 -17.19
N SER A 106 18.63 13.06 -18.40
CA SER A 106 19.34 12.66 -19.62
C SER A 106 20.43 13.65 -20.01
N GLN A 107 20.19 14.95 -19.78
CA GLN A 107 21.16 16.02 -20.04
C GLN A 107 22.18 16.17 -18.91
N HIS A 108 21.79 15.84 -17.68
CA HIS A 108 22.62 15.94 -16.47
C HIS A 108 22.73 14.56 -15.83
N PRO A 109 23.47 13.62 -16.45
CA PRO A 109 23.67 12.31 -15.86
C PRO A 109 24.33 12.51 -14.49
N PRO A 110 23.71 12.02 -13.41
CA PRO A 110 24.30 12.15 -12.09
C PRO A 110 25.66 11.42 -12.08
N PRO A 111 26.65 11.88 -11.31
CA PRO A 111 27.97 11.27 -11.21
C PRO A 111 27.87 9.94 -10.42
N LEU A 112 27.19 8.97 -10.99
CA LEU A 112 27.07 7.61 -10.51
C LEU A 112 28.05 6.79 -11.35
N ALA A 113 29.04 6.20 -10.69
CA ALA A 113 29.90 5.23 -11.36
C ALA A 113 29.03 4.09 -11.92
N ASP A 114 29.28 3.70 -13.16
CA ASP A 114 28.67 2.52 -13.79
C ASP A 114 28.95 1.32 -12.89
N THR A 115 27.92 0.92 -12.15
CA THR A 115 28.00 -0.14 -11.16
C THR A 115 26.82 -1.06 -11.37
N ASP A 116 27.10 -2.35 -11.38
CA ASP A 116 26.10 -3.42 -11.57
C ASP A 116 25.18 -3.61 -10.34
N THR A 117 25.09 -2.60 -9.49
CA THR A 117 24.40 -2.66 -8.19
C THR A 117 23.42 -1.50 -8.07
N VAL A 118 22.18 -1.80 -7.69
CA VAL A 118 21.17 -0.78 -7.41
C VAL A 118 21.56 0.03 -6.18
N LYS A 119 21.58 1.36 -6.27
CA LYS A 119 21.92 2.25 -5.14
C LYS A 119 20.75 3.15 -4.78
N THR A 120 20.47 3.28 -3.48
CA THR A 120 19.44 4.19 -2.97
C THR A 120 20.05 5.57 -2.71
N LEU A 121 19.56 6.61 -3.39
CA LEU A 121 20.09 7.98 -3.24
C LEU A 121 19.85 8.58 -1.85
N SER A 122 18.70 8.29 -1.23
CA SER A 122 18.32 8.89 0.06
C SER A 122 19.04 8.32 1.27
N SER A 123 19.46 7.06 1.21
CA SER A 123 20.03 6.31 2.35
C SER A 123 21.44 5.81 2.09
N GLY A 124 21.96 5.95 0.87
CA GLY A 124 23.26 5.41 0.46
C GLY A 124 23.34 3.88 0.45
N ILE A 125 22.22 3.16 0.63
CA ILE A 125 22.21 1.70 0.65
C ILE A 125 22.52 1.16 -0.75
N ILE A 126 23.54 0.32 -0.82
CA ILE A 126 23.88 -0.48 -2.00
C ILE A 126 23.11 -1.80 -1.91
N GLY A 127 22.29 -2.07 -2.91
CA GLY A 127 21.54 -3.30 -3.05
C GLY A 127 22.46 -4.49 -3.29
N GLY A 128 22.22 -5.58 -2.58
CA GLY A 128 22.88 -6.85 -2.82
C GLY A 128 22.39 -7.54 -4.11
N PRO A 129 22.97 -8.71 -4.48
CA PRO A 129 22.62 -9.42 -5.71
C PRO A 129 21.16 -9.86 -5.78
N ASP A 130 20.49 -9.99 -4.63
CA ASP A 130 19.07 -10.38 -4.56
C ASP A 130 18.09 -9.23 -4.84
N VAL A 131 18.58 -7.98 -4.94
CA VAL A 131 17.73 -6.80 -5.12
C VAL A 131 17.33 -6.64 -6.58
N ASN A 132 16.06 -6.91 -6.88
CA ASN A 132 15.50 -6.87 -8.23
C ASN A 132 14.47 -5.74 -8.42
N CYS A 133 14.52 -4.68 -7.62
CA CYS A 133 13.55 -3.58 -7.71
C CYS A 133 13.55 -2.81 -9.03
N HIS A 134 14.64 -2.86 -9.78
CA HIS A 134 14.74 -2.31 -11.12
C HIS A 134 13.89 -3.10 -12.15
N LEU A 135 13.60 -4.38 -11.87
CA LEU A 135 12.77 -5.26 -12.71
C LEU A 135 11.30 -5.29 -12.26
N ALA A 136 10.85 -4.29 -11.50
CA ALA A 136 9.50 -4.26 -10.97
C ALA A 136 8.41 -4.32 -12.06
N PRO A 137 8.54 -3.65 -13.22
CA PRO A 137 7.56 -3.77 -14.32
C PRO A 137 7.45 -5.20 -14.87
N GLU A 138 8.57 -5.88 -15.08
CA GLU A 138 8.64 -7.21 -15.66
C GLU A 138 8.05 -8.25 -14.68
N ILE A 139 8.45 -8.17 -13.41
CA ILE A 139 7.91 -9.03 -12.34
C ILE A 139 6.40 -8.82 -12.20
N ARG A 140 5.94 -7.58 -12.31
CA ARG A 140 4.50 -7.26 -12.31
C ARG A 140 3.81 -7.94 -13.49
N MET A 141 4.34 -7.78 -14.70
CA MET A 141 3.73 -8.34 -15.91
C MET A 141 3.62 -9.87 -15.81
N GLU A 142 4.70 -10.54 -15.39
CA GLU A 142 4.71 -11.98 -15.16
C GLU A 142 3.62 -12.41 -14.18
N MET A 143 3.43 -11.65 -13.10
CA MET A 143 2.40 -11.92 -12.10
C MET A 143 0.98 -11.70 -12.64
N VAL A 144 0.76 -10.66 -13.45
CA VAL A 144 -0.53 -10.42 -14.11
C VAL A 144 -0.85 -11.52 -15.11
N THR A 145 0.11 -11.93 -15.94
CA THR A 145 -0.08 -13.06 -16.87
C THR A 145 -0.44 -14.34 -16.11
N LYS A 146 0.24 -14.62 -14.98
CA LYS A 146 -0.12 -15.73 -14.10
C LYS A 146 -1.54 -15.59 -13.57
N MET A 147 -1.94 -14.40 -13.09
CA MET A 147 -3.32 -14.15 -12.62
C MET A 147 -4.36 -14.54 -13.67
N VAL A 148 -4.16 -14.09 -14.91
CA VAL A 148 -5.07 -14.39 -16.02
C VAL A 148 -5.10 -15.90 -16.34
N SER A 149 -3.94 -16.58 -16.30
CA SER A 149 -3.83 -18.00 -16.62
C SER A 149 -4.52 -18.95 -15.62
N TYR A 150 -4.68 -18.56 -14.35
CA TYR A 150 -5.26 -19.44 -13.33
C TYR A 150 -6.78 -19.63 -13.46
N GLY A 151 -7.48 -18.74 -14.18
CA GLY A 151 -8.93 -18.77 -14.42
C GLY A 151 -9.81 -18.55 -13.18
N ASN A 152 -9.38 -19.00 -11.99
CA ASN A 152 -10.09 -18.85 -10.72
C ASN A 152 -9.15 -18.35 -9.61
N PHE A 153 -9.53 -17.22 -8.99
CA PHE A 153 -8.78 -16.57 -7.91
C PHE A 153 -8.56 -17.44 -6.67
N LYS A 154 -9.42 -18.44 -6.41
CA LYS A 154 -9.25 -19.32 -5.25
C LYS A 154 -7.93 -20.10 -5.29
N ASN A 155 -7.44 -20.40 -6.48
CA ASN A 155 -6.23 -21.19 -6.69
C ASN A 155 -4.96 -20.32 -6.72
N MET A 156 -5.11 -19.00 -6.66
CA MET A 156 -4.00 -18.08 -6.69
C MET A 156 -3.31 -18.01 -5.32
N THR A 157 -2.02 -18.33 -5.29
CA THR A 157 -1.19 -18.17 -4.08
C THR A 157 -0.07 -17.16 -4.32
N PHE A 158 -0.08 -16.07 -3.55
CA PHE A 158 1.02 -15.11 -3.53
C PHE A 158 2.14 -15.65 -2.64
N LYS A 159 3.29 -15.95 -3.24
CA LYS A 159 4.49 -16.36 -2.51
C LYS A 159 5.46 -15.19 -2.44
N ARG A 160 6.08 -15.00 -1.27
CA ARG A 160 7.10 -13.94 -1.05
C ARG A 160 8.23 -13.96 -2.08
N LYS A 161 8.58 -15.15 -2.60
CA LYS A 161 9.61 -15.31 -3.65
C LYS A 161 9.29 -14.61 -4.97
N HIS A 162 8.01 -14.33 -5.23
CA HIS A 162 7.57 -13.64 -6.45
C HIS A 162 7.36 -12.13 -6.22
N LYS A 163 7.62 -11.66 -5.00
CA LYS A 163 7.55 -10.24 -4.68
C LYS A 163 8.89 -9.59 -5.05
N VAL A 164 8.81 -8.36 -5.53
CA VAL A 164 9.97 -7.50 -5.72
C VAL A 164 10.72 -7.30 -4.40
N VAL A 165 12.03 -7.51 -4.43
CA VAL A 165 12.96 -7.33 -3.33
C VAL A 165 13.53 -5.91 -3.42
N THR A 166 13.23 -5.08 -2.42
CA THR A 166 13.70 -3.70 -2.35
C THR A 166 15.01 -3.60 -1.56
N PRO A 167 15.86 -2.58 -1.80
CA PRO A 167 17.07 -2.35 -1.00
C PRO A 167 16.78 -2.27 0.51
N ALA A 168 15.64 -1.70 0.90
CA ALA A 168 15.18 -1.62 2.29
C ALA A 168 14.99 -3.00 2.94
N SER A 169 14.59 -4.02 2.17
CA SER A 169 14.44 -5.39 2.69
C SER A 169 15.78 -6.05 3.04
N VAL A 170 16.88 -5.59 2.43
CA VAL A 170 18.24 -6.07 2.71
C VAL A 170 18.76 -5.51 4.02
N VAL A 171 18.39 -4.29 4.40
CA VAL A 171 18.81 -3.65 5.67
C VAL A 171 18.42 -4.49 6.88
N ASN A 172 17.24 -5.10 6.87
CA ASN A 172 16.76 -5.97 7.95
C ASN A 172 17.54 -7.29 8.06
N ASN A 173 18.30 -7.65 7.03
CA ASN A 173 19.10 -8.87 6.94
C ASN A 173 20.60 -8.57 6.82
N PHE A 174 21.02 -7.31 6.96
CA PHE A 174 22.43 -6.92 6.85
C PHE A 174 23.24 -7.57 7.98
N LYS A 175 24.30 -8.30 7.61
CA LYS A 175 25.23 -8.92 8.56
C LYS A 175 26.56 -8.19 8.45
N ALA A 176 27.00 -7.55 9.54
CA ALA A 176 28.35 -7.05 9.66
C ALA A 176 29.17 -8.12 10.40
N GLY A 177 29.84 -9.00 9.65
CA GLY A 177 30.53 -10.17 10.22
C GLY A 177 29.55 -11.21 10.78
N THR A 178 29.75 -11.65 12.03
CA THR A 178 28.88 -12.60 12.74
C THR A 178 27.65 -11.96 13.39
N LEU A 179 27.58 -10.62 13.45
CA LEU A 179 26.48 -9.91 14.08
C LEU A 179 25.44 -9.51 13.03
N LYS A 180 24.19 -9.96 13.26
CA LYS A 180 23.04 -9.49 12.50
C LYS A 180 22.77 -8.04 12.91
N VAL A 181 23.00 -7.10 12.01
CA VAL A 181 22.69 -5.69 12.25
C VAL A 181 21.19 -5.53 12.03
N THR A 182 20.43 -5.59 13.11
CA THR A 182 19.03 -5.20 13.09
C THR A 182 18.94 -3.68 13.06
N ALA A 183 18.36 -3.12 12.00
CA ALA A 183 17.93 -1.72 12.02
C ALA A 183 16.92 -1.54 13.16
N ILE A 184 17.32 -0.79 14.19
CA ILE A 184 16.46 -0.45 15.31
C ILE A 184 15.81 0.88 14.95
N ASP A 185 14.49 0.88 14.81
CA ASP A 185 13.71 2.12 14.71
C ASP A 185 13.90 2.93 16.01
N PRO A 186 14.43 4.17 15.94
CA PRO A 186 14.68 5.01 17.11
C PRO A 186 13.42 5.23 17.95
N LEU A 187 12.27 5.36 17.31
CA LEU A 187 11.00 5.57 18.01
C LEU A 187 10.61 4.32 18.82
N THR A 188 10.65 3.14 18.19
CA THR A 188 10.40 1.87 18.87
C THR A 188 11.40 1.61 20.00
N PHE A 189 12.66 2.03 19.84
CA PHE A 189 13.68 1.91 20.88
C PHE A 189 13.34 2.78 22.09
N VAL A 190 13.06 4.06 21.87
CA VAL A 190 12.68 4.99 22.94
C VAL A 190 11.39 4.52 23.63
N GLN A 191 10.40 4.06 22.87
CA GLN A 191 9.17 3.50 23.45
C GLN A 191 9.44 2.29 24.35
N ARG A 192 10.28 1.34 23.90
CA ARG A 192 10.67 0.18 24.72
C ARG A 192 11.47 0.58 25.95
N LEU A 193 12.33 1.59 25.84
CA LEU A 193 13.08 2.15 26.95
C LEU A 193 12.13 2.78 27.99
N CYS A 194 11.16 3.57 27.53
CA CYS A 194 10.13 4.17 28.38
C CYS A 194 9.26 3.11 29.08
N LEU A 195 8.94 2.01 28.40
CA LEU A 195 8.15 0.91 28.97
C LEU A 195 8.95 0.00 29.91
N SER A 196 10.27 -0.07 29.75
CA SER A 196 11.15 -0.88 30.60
C SER A 196 11.57 -0.17 31.89
N LYS A 197 11.19 1.10 32.05
CA LYS A 197 11.41 1.87 33.26
C LYS A 197 10.54 1.32 34.39
N GLN A 198 11.17 0.97 35.52
CA GLN A 198 10.46 0.49 36.71
C GLN A 198 10.28 1.60 37.76
N SER A 199 11.10 2.65 37.74
CA SER A 199 10.94 3.85 38.58
C SER A 199 11.48 5.13 37.91
N ASP A 200 11.11 6.29 38.45
CA ASP A 200 11.58 7.59 37.95
C ASP A 200 13.06 7.89 38.28
N GLU A 201 13.68 7.17 39.22
CA GLU A 201 15.11 7.29 39.54
C GLU A 201 16.02 6.70 38.44
N ASP A 202 15.50 5.80 37.62
CA ASP A 202 16.23 5.23 36.47
C ASP A 202 16.38 6.25 35.31
N ALA A 203 15.72 7.41 35.40
CA ALA A 203 15.73 8.48 34.40
C ALA A 203 16.99 9.36 34.42
N THR A 204 17.59 9.49 35.60
CA THR A 204 18.57 10.52 35.91
C THR A 204 20.01 10.03 35.81
N THR A 205 20.23 8.73 35.58
CA THR A 205 21.56 8.22 35.27
C THR A 205 21.86 8.43 33.78
N PRO A 206 22.88 9.24 33.43
CA PRO A 206 23.31 9.32 32.04
C PRO A 206 23.93 7.96 31.67
N ILE A 207 23.22 7.19 30.84
CA ILE A 207 23.79 5.99 30.21
C ILE A 207 24.85 6.45 29.22
N CYS A 208 26.08 6.60 29.73
CA CYS A 208 27.24 6.93 28.93
C CYS A 208 27.62 5.68 28.12
N VAL A 209 27.12 5.55 26.90
CA VAL A 209 27.58 4.53 25.95
C VAL A 209 28.97 4.95 25.47
N THR A 210 29.97 4.73 26.31
CA THR A 210 31.36 4.81 25.88
C THR A 210 31.66 3.56 25.05
N SER A 211 31.61 3.69 23.72
CA SER A 211 32.24 2.74 22.82
C SER A 211 33.75 2.78 23.08
N LYS A 212 34.26 1.94 23.99
CA LYS A 212 35.69 1.64 24.04
C LYS A 212 36.06 0.85 22.80
N PHE A 213 36.43 1.57 21.73
CA PHE A 213 37.28 1.02 20.69
C PHE A 213 38.63 0.73 21.34
N LYS A 214 38.89 -0.55 21.62
CA LYS A 214 40.22 -1.02 21.98
C LYS A 214 40.87 -1.48 20.68
N LEU A 215 41.69 -0.61 20.09
CA LEU A 215 42.68 -1.02 19.11
C LEU A 215 43.77 -1.79 19.86
N GLY A 216 43.87 -3.07 19.57
CA GLY A 216 44.94 -3.99 19.95
C GLY A 216 45.08 -5.02 18.85
#